data_AF-A0AAW0UY06-F1
#
_entry.id   AF-A0AAW0UY06-F1
#
_cell.length_a   1.000
_cell.length_b   1.000
_cell.length_c   1.000
_cell.angle_alpha   90.00
_cell.angle_beta   90.00
_cell.angle_gamma   90.00
#
_symmetry.space_group_name_H-M   'P 1'
#
loop_
_entity.id
_entity.type
_entity.pdbx_description
1 polymer ?
#
loop_
_entity_poly.entity_id
_entity_poly.type
_entity_poly.pdbx_seq_one_letter_code
_entity_poly.pdbx_strand_id
1 'polypeptide(L)'
;MAATPTPGNLFDEFEEAFQNCMAPLTKEDNFNAINQDELRTNAETSGQRFLDLARQMEAFFLQKRYLLSIQKPELILSEDIIEMRNELARKDELLKKHAEKLNEWQGLLSSMQTRLGTSNSVGPRPPGPPVPPGPTAPTMHPGMMAGQTGAHQAVPMPGLSPVGGGSMGPSPMGPSGVPPMQHGMNNPNMSMPQTSMMQASIANTVTSSSSNML
;
A
#
# COMPACT_ATOMS: atom_id res chain seq x y z
N MET A 1 -11.27 42.43 13.11
CA MET A 1 -10.71 41.25 13.81
C MET A 1 -11.52 40.05 13.36
N ALA A 2 -10.96 39.18 12.51
CA ALA A 2 -11.64 37.95 12.12
C ALA A 2 -11.41 36.93 13.24
N ALA A 3 -12.49 36.42 13.84
CA ALA A 3 -12.41 35.37 14.83
C ALA A 3 -11.86 34.11 14.16
N THR A 4 -10.74 33.58 14.66
CA THR A 4 -10.27 32.25 14.28
C THR A 4 -11.33 31.22 14.69
N PRO A 5 -11.85 30.40 13.77
CA PRO A 5 -12.89 29.43 14.09
C PRO A 5 -12.37 28.47 15.16
N THR A 6 -13.03 28.45 16.32
CA THR A 6 -12.75 27.48 17.37
C THR A 6 -13.15 26.09 16.86
N PRO A 7 -12.40 25.01 17.14
CA PRO A 7 -12.67 23.69 16.55
C PRO A 7 -14.07 23.12 16.76
N GLY A 8 -14.70 23.42 17.91
CA GLY A 8 -16.10 23.05 18.16
C GLY A 8 -17.08 23.83 17.26
N ASN A 9 -16.75 25.10 16.97
CA ASN A 9 -17.53 25.95 16.08
C ASN A 9 -17.46 25.50 14.62
N LEU A 10 -16.32 24.95 14.18
CA LEU A 10 -16.13 24.56 12.78
C LEU A 10 -17.04 23.40 12.36
N PHE A 11 -17.26 22.43 13.24
CA PHE A 11 -18.17 21.32 12.96
C PHE A 11 -19.62 21.80 12.90
N ASP A 12 -20.03 22.64 13.85
CA ASP A 12 -21.38 23.20 13.90
C ASP A 12 -21.66 24.08 12.66
N GLU A 13 -20.71 24.94 12.26
CA GLU A 13 -20.81 25.75 11.03
C GLU A 13 -20.86 24.88 9.76
N PHE A 14 -20.09 23.79 9.71
CA PHE A 14 -20.10 22.85 8.61
C PHE A 14 -21.44 22.11 8.51
N GLU A 15 -22.00 21.67 9.64
CA GLU A 15 -23.31 21.02 9.70
C GLU A 15 -24.43 21.99 9.27
N GLU A 16 -24.41 23.23 9.74
CA GLU A 16 -25.36 24.26 9.32
C GLU A 16 -25.26 24.52 7.81
N ALA A 17 -24.05 24.65 7.28
CA ALA A 17 -23.84 24.85 5.84
C ALA A 17 -24.31 23.64 5.00
N PHE A 18 -24.13 22.42 5.50
CA PHE A 18 -24.65 21.20 4.87
C PHE A 18 -26.18 21.21 4.82
N GLN A 19 -26.84 21.51 5.95
CA GLN A 19 -28.29 21.59 6.01
C GLN A 19 -28.84 22.66 5.07
N ASN A 20 -28.21 23.84 5.04
CA ASN A 20 -28.58 24.94 4.16
C ASN A 20 -28.39 24.60 2.67
N CYS A 21 -27.31 23.89 2.32
CA CYS A 21 -27.06 23.41 0.96
C CYS A 21 -28.12 22.37 0.51
N MET A 22 -28.63 21.55 1.42
CA MET A 22 -29.62 20.51 1.14
C MET A 22 -31.07 21.01 1.20
N ALA A 23 -31.35 22.11 1.91
CA ALA A 23 -32.69 22.65 2.11
C ALA A 23 -33.50 22.89 0.81
N PRO A 24 -32.89 23.33 -0.31
CA PRO A 24 -33.57 23.44 -1.60
C PRO A 24 -34.19 22.12 -2.10
N LEU A 25 -33.55 20.98 -1.79
CA LEU A 25 -33.91 19.65 -2.29
C LEU A 25 -34.92 18.93 -1.39
N THR A 26 -35.05 19.36 -0.13
CA THR A 26 -35.83 18.65 0.90
C THR A 26 -37.13 19.33 1.29
N LYS A 27 -37.37 20.57 0.82
CA LYS A 27 -38.61 21.30 1.10
C LYS A 27 -39.54 21.29 -0.13
N GLU A 28 -40.78 20.87 0.08
CA GLU A 28 -41.77 20.64 -0.98
C GLU A 28 -42.26 21.93 -1.66
N ASP A 29 -42.10 23.10 -1.04
CA ASP A 29 -42.63 24.40 -1.53
C ASP A 29 -41.74 25.13 -2.57
N ASN A 30 -40.59 24.56 -2.95
CA ASN A 30 -39.55 25.29 -3.70
C ASN A 30 -39.73 25.33 -5.23
N PHE A 31 -40.77 24.70 -5.79
CA PHE A 31 -40.89 24.44 -7.25
C PHE A 31 -41.58 25.54 -8.08
N ASN A 32 -41.85 26.72 -7.52
CA ASN A 32 -42.47 27.83 -8.26
C ASN A 32 -41.47 28.55 -9.18
N ALA A 33 -41.86 28.81 -10.43
CA ALA A 33 -40.99 29.39 -11.47
C ALA A 33 -40.42 30.79 -11.14
N ILE A 34 -41.13 31.60 -10.34
CA ILE A 34 -40.68 32.93 -9.89
C ILE A 34 -39.53 32.81 -8.86
N ASN A 35 -39.50 31.71 -8.10
CA ASN A 35 -38.49 31.46 -7.09
C ASN A 35 -37.29 30.70 -7.65
N GLN A 36 -37.29 30.31 -8.93
CA GLN A 36 -36.27 29.43 -9.49
C GLN A 36 -34.89 30.10 -9.57
N ASP A 37 -34.85 31.40 -9.91
CA ASP A 37 -33.60 32.17 -9.95
C ASP A 37 -33.05 32.44 -8.53
N GLU A 38 -33.93 32.70 -7.57
CA GLU A 38 -33.57 32.85 -6.16
C GLU A 38 -33.06 31.53 -5.58
N LEU A 39 -33.75 30.42 -5.87
CA LEU A 39 -33.37 29.07 -5.47
C LEU A 39 -32.02 28.68 -6.06
N ARG A 40 -31.79 29.00 -7.34
CA ARG A 40 -30.52 28.77 -8.01
C ARG A 40 -29.39 29.56 -7.35
N THR A 41 -29.58 30.85 -7.13
CA THR A 41 -28.58 31.72 -6.48
C THR A 41 -28.27 31.26 -5.06
N ASN A 42 -29.30 30.86 -4.31
CA ASN A 42 -29.14 30.31 -2.96
C ASN A 42 -28.39 28.97 -3.00
N ALA A 43 -28.72 28.06 -3.91
CA ALA A 43 -28.02 26.79 -4.06
C ALA A 43 -26.53 26.98 -4.42
N GLU A 44 -26.22 27.92 -5.32
CA GLU A 44 -24.84 28.24 -5.69
C GLU A 44 -24.07 28.82 -4.48
N THR A 45 -24.68 29.74 -3.72
CA THR A 45 -24.06 30.39 -2.56
C THR A 45 -23.87 29.43 -1.38
N SER A 46 -24.91 28.67 -1.03
CA SER A 46 -24.88 27.69 0.07
C SER A 46 -23.97 26.51 -0.26
N GLY A 47 -23.97 26.03 -1.50
CA GLY A 47 -23.06 25.00 -1.99
C GLY A 47 -21.60 25.44 -1.92
N GLN A 48 -21.29 26.67 -2.35
CA GLN A 48 -19.93 27.21 -2.25
C GLN A 48 -19.46 27.31 -0.79
N ARG A 49 -20.32 27.82 0.10
CA ARG A 49 -20.01 27.92 1.54
C ARG A 49 -19.77 26.55 2.17
N PHE A 50 -20.59 25.55 1.83
CA PHE A 50 -20.40 24.17 2.30
C PHE A 50 -19.06 23.60 1.84
N LEU A 51 -18.68 23.78 0.57
CA LEU A 51 -17.39 23.31 0.05
C LEU A 51 -16.20 23.97 0.76
N ASP A 52 -16.30 25.27 1.08
CA ASP A 52 -15.23 25.97 1.76
C ASP A 52 -15.07 25.52 3.22
N LEU A 53 -16.17 25.22 3.91
CA LEU A 53 -16.13 24.62 5.24
C LEU A 53 -15.68 23.16 5.21
N ALA A 54 -16.04 22.39 4.17
CA ALA A 54 -15.54 21.03 3.96
C ALA A 54 -14.01 21.00 3.86
N ARG A 55 -13.44 21.91 3.06
CA ARG A 55 -11.98 22.07 2.93
C ARG A 55 -11.32 22.49 4.24
N GLN A 56 -11.95 23.39 4.99
CA GLN A 56 -11.44 23.77 6.31
C GLN A 56 -11.46 22.60 7.30
N MET A 57 -12.52 21.79 7.27
CA MET A 57 -12.65 20.61 8.11
C MET A 57 -11.61 19.54 7.75
N GLU A 58 -11.36 19.31 6.46
CA GLU A 58 -10.26 18.46 5.99
C GLU A 58 -8.91 18.96 6.50
N ALA A 59 -8.60 20.25 6.30
CA ALA A 59 -7.36 20.86 6.76
C ALA A 59 -7.19 20.73 8.29
N PHE A 60 -8.26 20.93 9.05
CA PHE A 60 -8.27 20.77 10.50
C PHE A 60 -7.90 19.34 10.91
N PHE A 61 -8.52 18.32 10.31
CA PHE A 61 -8.22 16.93 10.64
C PHE A 61 -6.82 16.50 10.19
N LEU A 62 -6.34 17.00 9.04
CA LEU A 62 -4.96 16.80 8.60
C LEU A 62 -3.96 17.38 9.60
N GLN A 63 -4.20 18.59 10.09
CA GLN A 63 -3.36 19.22 11.11
C GLN A 63 -3.37 18.43 12.42
N LYS A 64 -4.55 17.97 12.87
CA LYS A 64 -4.67 17.13 14.07
C LYS A 64 -3.92 15.81 13.91
N ARG A 65 -4.03 15.16 12.76
CA ARG A 65 -3.30 13.91 12.45
C ARG A 65 -1.80 14.11 12.44
N TYR A 66 -1.31 15.20 11.82
CA TYR A 66 0.10 15.56 11.86
C TYR A 66 0.59 15.83 13.29
N LEU A 67 -0.20 16.53 14.10
CA LEU A 67 0.16 16.77 15.49
C LEU A 67 0.22 15.46 16.30
N LEU A 68 -0.71 14.54 16.06
CA LEU A 68 -0.72 13.22 16.70
C LEU A 68 0.49 12.37 16.29
N SER A 69 0.94 12.42 15.03
CA SER A 69 2.12 11.64 14.61
C SER A 69 3.41 12.09 15.31
N ILE A 70 3.50 13.35 15.70
CA ILE A 70 4.64 13.88 16.45
C ILE A 70 4.48 13.66 17.95
N GLN A 71 3.29 13.96 18.49
CA GLN A 71 3.07 13.97 19.94
C GLN A 71 2.74 12.59 20.53
N LYS A 72 2.14 11.70 19.73
CA LYS A 72 1.66 10.38 20.16
C LYS A 72 1.89 9.32 19.07
N PRO A 73 3.13 9.11 18.60
CA PRO A 73 3.44 8.11 17.58
C PRO A 73 3.02 6.69 17.99
N GLU A 74 3.06 6.37 19.29
CA GLU A 74 2.61 5.09 19.84
C GLU A 74 1.15 4.76 19.52
N LEU A 75 0.30 5.78 19.41
CA LEU A 75 -1.12 5.59 19.09
C LEU A 75 -1.28 5.11 17.64
N ILE A 76 -0.52 5.71 16.71
CA ILE A 76 -0.49 5.31 15.31
C ILE A 76 0.06 3.89 15.19
N LEU A 77 1.19 3.60 15.84
CA LEU A 77 1.77 2.26 15.85
C LEU A 77 0.79 1.22 16.42
N SER A 78 0.01 1.58 17.44
CA SER A 78 -1.00 0.68 18.00
C SER A 78 -2.13 0.35 17.02
N GLU A 79 -2.57 1.33 16.22
CA GLU A 79 -3.57 1.14 15.16
C GLU A 79 -3.03 0.23 14.06
N ASP A 80 -1.81 0.49 13.57
CA ASP A 80 -1.12 -0.34 12.57
C ASP A 80 -0.94 -1.79 13.07
N ILE A 81 -0.58 -1.97 14.35
CA ILE A 81 -0.46 -3.29 14.96
C ILE A 81 -1.81 -4.02 14.97
N ILE A 82 -2.90 -3.33 15.27
CA ILE A 82 -4.25 -3.91 15.24
C ILE A 82 -4.64 -4.32 13.82
N GLU A 83 -4.39 -3.46 12.83
CA GLU A 83 -4.65 -3.76 11.42
C GLU A 83 -3.85 -4.99 10.96
N MET A 84 -2.56 -5.04 11.26
CA MET A 84 -1.71 -6.19 10.92
C MET A 84 -2.17 -7.48 11.60
N ARG A 85 -2.60 -7.42 12.86
CA ARG A 85 -3.15 -8.59 13.57
C ARG A 85 -4.43 -9.10 12.92
N ASN A 86 -5.33 -8.18 12.52
CA ASN A 86 -6.56 -8.55 11.81
C ASN A 86 -6.25 -9.18 10.45
N GLU A 87 -5.30 -8.63 9.72
CA GLU A 87 -4.88 -9.16 8.43
C GLU A 87 -4.22 -10.54 8.55
N LEU A 88 -3.42 -10.77 9.60
CA LEU A 88 -2.84 -12.08 9.90
C LEU A 88 -3.94 -13.10 10.21
N ALA A 89 -4.90 -12.75 11.07
CA ALA A 89 -6.02 -13.63 11.39
C ALA A 89 -6.85 -14.01 10.14
N ARG A 90 -7.10 -13.04 9.25
CA ARG A 90 -7.79 -13.28 7.98
C ARG A 90 -7.01 -14.23 7.08
N LYS A 91 -5.68 -14.09 7.03
CA LYS A 91 -4.79 -14.98 6.26
C LYS A 91 -4.73 -16.39 6.84
N ASP A 92 -4.67 -16.53 8.16
CA ASP A 92 -4.69 -17.84 8.83
C ASP A 92 -5.99 -18.60 8.52
N GLU A 93 -7.13 -17.91 8.54
CA GLU A 93 -8.42 -18.50 8.17
C GLU A 93 -8.46 -18.94 6.69
N LEU A 94 -7.85 -18.17 5.80
CA LEU A 94 -7.74 -18.55 4.39
C LEU A 94 -6.85 -19.78 4.19
N LEU A 95 -5.69 -19.81 4.86
CA LEU A 95 -4.78 -20.95 4.84
C LEU A 95 -5.45 -22.21 5.38
N LYS A 96 -6.23 -22.09 6.46
CA LYS A 96 -7.00 -23.20 7.01
C LYS A 96 -7.98 -23.77 5.99
N LYS A 97 -8.76 -22.91 5.31
CA LYS A 97 -9.68 -23.34 4.24
C LYS A 97 -8.95 -24.05 3.09
N HIS A 98 -7.76 -23.58 2.73
CA HIS A 98 -6.95 -24.23 1.69
C HIS A 98 -6.42 -25.58 2.15
N ALA A 99 -5.95 -25.70 3.40
CA ALA A 99 -5.52 -26.96 3.98
C ALA A 99 -6.67 -27.99 4.04
N GLU A 100 -7.87 -27.56 4.40
CA GLU A 100 -9.08 -28.40 4.38
C GLU A 100 -9.37 -28.90 2.96
N LYS A 101 -9.35 -28.03 1.95
CA LYS A 101 -9.54 -28.42 0.54
C LYS A 101 -8.47 -29.38 0.03
N LEU A 102 -7.20 -29.15 0.40
CA LEU A 102 -6.13 -30.07 0.06
C LEU A 102 -6.36 -31.46 0.67
N ASN A 103 -6.78 -31.51 1.93
CA ASN A 103 -7.08 -32.78 2.60
C ASN A 103 -8.28 -33.50 1.95
N GLU A 104 -9.34 -32.76 1.58
CA GLU A 104 -10.46 -33.31 0.80
C GLU A 104 -9.97 -33.93 -0.52
N TRP A 105 -9.16 -33.21 -1.29
CA TRP A 105 -8.64 -33.70 -2.57
C TRP A 105 -7.71 -34.90 -2.39
N GLN A 106 -6.83 -34.90 -1.40
CA GLN A 106 -5.98 -36.04 -1.06
C GLN A 106 -6.80 -37.27 -0.67
N GLY A 107 -7.87 -37.08 0.10
CA GLY A 107 -8.82 -38.13 0.46
C GLY A 107 -9.52 -38.72 -0.77
N LEU A 108 -9.98 -37.86 -1.68
CA LEU A 108 -10.59 -38.30 -2.94
C LEU A 108 -9.60 -39.09 -3.81
N LEU A 109 -8.38 -38.60 -4.00
CA LEU A 109 -7.32 -39.31 -4.74
C LEU A 109 -7.00 -40.68 -4.11
N SER A 110 -6.85 -40.75 -2.79
CA SER A 110 -6.58 -42.00 -2.06
C SER A 110 -7.73 -43.01 -2.19
N SER A 111 -8.98 -42.53 -2.16
CA SER A 111 -10.16 -43.36 -2.37
C SER A 111 -10.20 -43.94 -3.79
N MET A 112 -9.84 -43.15 -4.80
CA MET A 112 -9.77 -43.62 -6.19
C MET A 112 -8.67 -44.65 -6.37
N GLN A 113 -7.47 -44.42 -5.82
CA GLN A 113 -6.37 -45.39 -5.90
C GLN A 113 -6.75 -46.73 -5.26
N THR A 114 -7.44 -46.70 -4.12
CA THR A 114 -7.96 -47.90 -3.46
C THR A 114 -8.99 -48.63 -4.34
N ARG A 115 -9.91 -47.90 -4.99
CA ARG A 115 -10.94 -48.50 -5.85
C ARG A 115 -10.40 -49.03 -7.19
N LEU A 116 -9.37 -48.38 -7.73
CA LEU A 116 -8.73 -48.77 -8.99
C LEU A 116 -7.75 -49.95 -8.82
N GLY A 117 -7.54 -50.43 -7.59
CA GLY A 117 -6.69 -51.60 -7.32
C GLY A 117 -5.22 -51.39 -7.71
N THR A 118 -4.84 -50.16 -8.04
CA THR A 118 -3.46 -49.76 -8.36
C THR A 118 -2.70 -49.65 -7.05
N SER A 119 -2.46 -50.79 -6.40
CA SER A 119 -1.40 -50.89 -5.41
C SER A 119 -0.09 -50.59 -6.13
N ASN A 120 0.41 -49.36 -5.99
CA ASN A 120 1.82 -49.07 -6.29
C ASN A 120 2.65 -49.78 -5.23
N SER A 121 2.74 -51.10 -5.34
CA SER A 121 3.89 -51.83 -4.82
C SER A 121 5.10 -51.28 -5.57
N VAL A 122 5.83 -50.39 -4.92
CA VAL A 122 7.21 -50.11 -5.28
C VAL A 122 7.95 -51.41 -5.02
N GLY A 123 7.94 -52.30 -6.02
CA GLY A 123 8.79 -53.48 -6.03
C GLY A 123 10.25 -53.04 -5.97
N PRO A 124 11.16 -53.84 -5.38
CA PRO A 124 12.56 -53.46 -5.28
C PRO A 124 13.10 -53.18 -6.69
N ARG A 125 13.60 -51.96 -6.90
CA ARG A 125 14.27 -51.56 -8.14
C ARG A 125 15.42 -52.55 -8.41
N PRO A 126 15.54 -53.11 -9.63
CA PRO A 126 16.68 -53.97 -9.97
C PRO A 126 17.99 -53.18 -9.80
N PRO A 127 19.08 -53.79 -9.30
CA PRO A 127 20.35 -53.10 -9.22
C PRO A 127 20.79 -52.75 -10.64
N GLY A 128 20.96 -51.45 -10.91
CA GLY A 128 21.58 -50.98 -12.15
C GLY A 128 23.07 -51.36 -12.19
N PRO A 129 23.67 -51.40 -13.40
CA PRO A 129 25.07 -51.78 -13.57
C PRO A 129 26.03 -50.82 -12.85
N PRO A 130 27.24 -51.28 -12.48
CA PRO A 130 28.19 -50.50 -11.71
C PRO A 130 28.67 -49.29 -12.52
N VAL A 131 28.53 -48.11 -11.92
CA VAL A 131 29.07 -46.85 -12.45
C VAL A 131 30.60 -46.89 -12.30
N PRO A 132 31.40 -46.61 -13.35
CA PRO A 132 32.86 -46.56 -13.24
C PRO A 132 33.30 -45.37 -12.37
N PRO A 133 34.44 -45.47 -11.66
CA PRO A 133 34.91 -44.42 -10.76
C PRO A 133 35.41 -43.21 -11.57
N GLY A 134 34.65 -42.11 -11.50
CA GLY A 134 35.13 -40.79 -11.88
C GLY A 134 36.06 -40.20 -10.80
N PRO A 135 36.90 -39.21 -11.15
CA PRO A 135 37.96 -38.72 -10.27
C PRO A 135 37.38 -38.03 -9.03
N THR A 136 38.03 -38.29 -7.90
CA THR A 136 37.76 -37.77 -6.56
C THR A 136 37.60 -36.25 -6.55
N ALA A 137 36.44 -35.76 -6.12
CA ALA A 137 36.27 -34.36 -5.71
C ALA A 137 36.97 -34.13 -4.35
N PRO A 138 37.65 -32.98 -4.13
CA PRO A 138 38.39 -32.74 -2.91
C PRO A 138 37.47 -32.42 -1.73
N THR A 139 37.81 -33.01 -0.58
CA THR A 139 37.24 -32.82 0.75
C THR A 139 37.38 -31.35 1.18
N MET A 140 36.28 -30.67 1.52
CA MET A 140 36.33 -29.34 2.14
C MET A 140 36.20 -29.44 3.66
N HIS A 141 37.20 -28.92 4.36
CA HIS A 141 37.23 -28.69 5.81
C HIS A 141 36.41 -27.42 6.16
N PRO A 142 35.73 -27.33 7.32
CA PRO A 142 35.03 -26.12 7.72
C PRO A 142 35.96 -25.20 8.51
N GLY A 143 36.17 -23.97 8.02
CA GLY A 143 36.91 -22.96 8.78
C GLY A 143 37.08 -21.60 8.09
N MET A 144 36.40 -20.60 8.63
CA MET A 144 36.81 -19.19 8.76
C MET A 144 36.64 -18.21 7.57
N MET A 145 35.67 -17.31 7.78
CA MET A 145 35.65 -15.85 7.58
C MET A 145 36.06 -15.17 6.26
N ALA A 146 35.14 -14.26 5.91
CA ALA A 146 35.36 -12.86 5.52
C ALA A 146 35.66 -12.53 4.05
N GLY A 147 34.83 -11.62 3.53
CA GLY A 147 35.30 -10.48 2.76
C GLY A 147 35.00 -10.49 1.26
N GLN A 148 34.40 -9.39 0.82
CA GLN A 148 34.48 -8.79 -0.51
C GLN A 148 33.61 -9.32 -1.66
N THR A 149 32.66 -8.43 -2.02
CA THR A 149 32.46 -7.83 -3.35
C THR A 149 32.51 -8.72 -4.59
N GLY A 150 31.44 -8.60 -5.39
CA GLY A 150 31.52 -8.82 -6.83
C GLY A 150 30.59 -9.91 -7.32
N ALA A 151 29.40 -9.48 -7.71
CA ALA A 151 28.86 -9.73 -9.04
C ALA A 151 28.61 -11.19 -9.51
N HIS A 152 27.38 -11.38 -9.99
CA HIS A 152 26.93 -12.42 -10.92
C HIS A 152 26.77 -13.84 -10.34
N GLN A 153 25.52 -14.28 -10.21
CA GLN A 153 25.02 -15.42 -11.00
C GLN A 153 23.51 -15.58 -10.78
N ALA A 154 22.76 -15.22 -11.83
CA ALA A 154 21.37 -15.59 -11.98
C ALA A 154 21.30 -17.11 -12.21
N VAL A 155 20.46 -17.79 -11.44
CA VAL A 155 20.08 -19.19 -11.67
C VAL A 155 19.29 -19.30 -12.99
N PRO A 156 19.62 -20.21 -13.92
CA PRO A 156 18.85 -20.39 -15.13
C PRO A 156 17.57 -21.20 -14.84
N MET A 157 16.41 -20.56 -15.02
CA MET A 157 15.11 -21.24 -15.11
C MET A 157 15.04 -22.03 -16.42
N PRO A 158 14.77 -23.36 -16.41
CA PRO A 158 14.56 -24.11 -17.62
C PRO A 158 13.10 -23.98 -18.09
N GLY A 159 12.90 -23.52 -19.32
CA GLY A 159 11.63 -23.77 -20.04
C GLY A 159 10.93 -22.54 -20.61
N LEU A 160 11.53 -21.87 -21.58
CA LEU A 160 10.79 -21.16 -22.63
C LEU A 160 11.48 -21.41 -23.98
N SER A 161 10.80 -22.13 -24.85
CA SER A 161 11.23 -22.42 -26.22
C SER A 161 11.29 -21.12 -27.05
N PRO A 162 12.34 -20.86 -27.85
CA PRO A 162 12.36 -19.73 -28.75
C PRO A 162 12.14 -20.12 -30.22
N VAL A 163 11.47 -19.21 -30.92
CA VAL A 163 11.74 -18.73 -32.28
C VAL A 163 11.01 -19.33 -33.49
N GLY A 164 10.61 -18.39 -34.36
CA GLY A 164 10.22 -18.53 -35.76
C GLY A 164 9.15 -17.49 -36.08
N GLY A 165 9.41 -16.28 -36.59
CA GLY A 165 10.41 -15.89 -37.60
C GLY A 165 9.72 -15.82 -38.97
N GLY A 166 9.12 -14.67 -39.31
CA GLY A 166 8.45 -14.48 -40.60
C GLY A 166 8.30 -13.00 -40.96
N SER A 167 9.16 -12.54 -41.86
CA SER A 167 9.20 -11.21 -42.51
C SER A 167 8.29 -11.13 -43.74
N MET A 168 7.91 -9.90 -44.12
CA MET A 168 7.49 -9.35 -45.46
C MET A 168 6.13 -8.63 -45.34
N GLY A 169 6.05 -7.30 -45.37
CA GLY A 169 6.05 -6.47 -46.58
C GLY A 169 5.29 -5.14 -46.36
N PRO A 170 5.33 -4.16 -47.30
CA PRO A 170 5.23 -2.73 -46.99
C PRO A 170 3.88 -2.05 -47.28
N SER A 171 3.82 -0.76 -46.90
CA SER A 171 2.72 0.23 -46.72
C SER A 171 1.76 0.50 -47.91
N PRO A 172 0.72 1.35 -47.72
CA PRO A 172 0.90 2.79 -47.99
C PRO A 172 0.11 3.81 -47.13
N MET A 173 0.79 4.95 -46.86
CA MET A 173 0.35 6.35 -46.95
C MET A 173 -1.00 6.82 -46.34
N GLY A 174 -0.89 7.72 -45.36
CA GLY A 174 -1.91 8.73 -45.01
C GLY A 174 -1.21 10.01 -44.49
N PRO A 175 -1.58 11.23 -44.93
CA PRO A 175 -0.84 12.44 -44.60
C PRO A 175 -1.49 13.17 -43.42
N SER A 176 -0.70 13.58 -42.43
CA SER A 176 -0.96 14.76 -41.60
C SER A 176 0.29 15.10 -40.83
N GLY A 177 0.92 16.21 -41.22
CA GLY A 177 2.15 16.69 -40.65
C GLY A 177 1.95 17.34 -39.28
N VAL A 178 2.88 17.05 -38.37
CA VAL A 178 3.25 17.89 -37.23
C VAL A 178 4.75 17.65 -36.96
N PRO A 179 5.59 18.69 -36.90
CA PRO A 179 7.03 18.53 -36.70
C PRO A 179 7.36 18.27 -35.21
N PRO A 180 8.42 17.49 -34.89
CA PRO A 180 8.82 17.26 -33.51
C PRO A 180 9.62 18.45 -32.96
N MET A 181 9.19 18.99 -31.82
CA MET A 181 9.95 19.95 -31.03
C MET A 181 11.18 19.27 -30.41
N GLN A 182 12.34 19.79 -30.79
CA GLN A 182 13.62 19.58 -30.13
C GLN A 182 13.60 20.39 -28.81
N HIS A 183 13.70 19.74 -27.66
CA HIS A 183 14.01 20.40 -26.39
C HIS A 183 15.19 19.72 -25.74
N GLY A 184 16.26 20.51 -25.62
CA GLY A 184 17.55 20.10 -25.12
C GLY A 184 17.52 19.67 -23.66
N MET A 185 18.42 18.74 -23.35
CA MET A 185 18.89 18.45 -22.01
C MET A 185 19.43 19.72 -21.38
N ASN A 186 18.68 20.27 -20.43
CA ASN A 186 19.21 21.20 -19.45
C ASN A 186 18.99 20.56 -18.08
N ASN A 187 20.08 20.11 -17.48
CA ASN A 187 20.14 19.48 -16.17
C ASN A 187 20.54 20.56 -15.15
N PRO A 188 19.63 21.07 -14.29
CA PRO A 188 20.05 21.81 -13.12
C PRO A 188 20.17 20.84 -11.95
N ASN A 189 21.42 20.59 -11.57
CA ASN A 189 21.89 20.22 -10.24
C ASN A 189 20.86 20.55 -9.13
N MET A 190 20.06 19.57 -8.69
CA MET A 190 19.28 19.66 -7.45
C MET A 190 20.20 19.29 -6.29
N SER A 191 20.91 20.28 -5.75
CA SER A 191 21.55 20.17 -4.45
C SER A 191 20.48 20.11 -3.36
N MET A 192 20.31 18.94 -2.75
CA MET A 192 19.59 18.78 -1.49
C MET A 192 20.27 19.65 -0.41
N PRO A 193 19.55 20.54 0.30
CA PRO A 193 20.12 21.15 1.50
C PRO A 193 20.15 20.09 2.61
N GLN A 194 21.36 19.71 3.02
CA GLN A 194 21.61 18.91 4.22
C GLN A 194 21.19 19.75 5.43
N THR A 195 20.01 19.46 5.99
CA THR A 195 19.56 20.09 7.23
C THR A 195 20.47 19.63 8.35
N SER A 196 21.35 20.53 8.79
CA SER A 196 22.25 20.33 9.92
C SER A 196 21.41 20.05 11.17
N MET A 197 21.63 18.87 11.78
CA MET A 197 21.04 18.51 13.06
C MET A 197 21.55 19.49 14.12
N MET A 198 20.71 20.43 14.56
CA MET A 198 20.96 21.15 15.81
C MET A 198 20.59 20.22 16.96
N GLN A 199 21.65 19.71 17.59
CA GLN A 199 21.63 19.01 18.86
C GLN A 199 21.16 19.99 19.94
N ALA A 200 19.89 19.87 20.37
CA ALA A 200 19.39 20.57 21.54
C ALA A 200 19.61 19.67 22.77
N SER A 201 20.63 20.00 23.54
CA SER A 201 20.90 19.45 24.86
C SER A 201 19.78 19.90 25.81
N ILE A 202 18.93 18.97 26.26
CA ILE A 202 17.99 19.26 27.35
C ILE A 202 18.63 18.75 28.63
N ALA A 203 19.07 19.69 29.45
CA ALA A 203 19.61 19.47 30.78
C ALA A 203 18.53 18.86 31.70
N ASN A 204 18.84 17.70 32.27
CA ASN A 204 18.13 17.14 33.41
C ASN A 204 18.20 18.14 34.58
N THR A 205 17.05 18.67 34.99
CA THR A 205 16.93 19.32 36.30
C THR A 205 16.03 18.46 37.17
N VAL A 206 16.66 17.67 38.02
CA VAL A 206 16.04 16.97 39.13
C VAL A 206 15.74 18.02 40.20
N THR A 207 14.47 18.32 40.45
CA THR A 207 14.06 19.03 41.67
C THR A 207 13.25 18.09 42.53
N SER A 208 13.97 17.45 43.45
CA SER A 208 13.46 16.88 44.68
C SER A 208 12.67 17.93 45.47
N SER A 209 11.46 17.60 45.92
CA SER A 209 10.86 18.23 47.09
C SER A 209 10.10 17.18 47.86
N SER A 210 10.76 16.73 48.93
CA SER A 210 10.27 15.85 49.97
C SER A 210 9.26 16.56 50.88
N SER A 211 8.48 15.74 51.58
CA SER A 211 7.92 15.97 52.90
C SER A 211 6.68 16.87 53.03
N ASN A 212 5.53 16.21 53.15
CA ASN A 212 4.48 16.64 54.07
C ASN A 212 4.21 15.49 55.06
N MET A 213 4.77 15.63 56.26
CA MET A 213 4.26 15.04 57.49
C MET A 213 3.92 16.22 58.40
N LEU A 214 2.63 16.39 58.68
CA LEU A 214 2.02 16.77 59.96
C LEU A 214 0.50 16.68 59.81
#